data_AF-A0A7W1G6L1-F1
#
_entry.id   AF-A0A7W1G6L1-F1
#
_cell.length_a   1.000
_cell.length_b   1.000
_cell.length_c   1.000
_cell.angle_alpha   90.00
_cell.angle_beta   90.00
_cell.angle_gamma   90.00
#
_symmetry.space_group_name_H-M   'P 1'
#
loop_
_entity.id
_entity.type
_entity.pdbx_description
1 polymer ?
#
loop_
_entity_poly.entity_id
_entity_poly.type
_entity_poly.pdbx_seq_one_letter_code
_entity_poly.pdbx_strand_id
1 'polypeptide(L)' 'MASVSPSAALRVDLESTTIRELNRQLHALPKDARQQVEIVNPAGRHNCAVGLDAPITVDVRGHVGYYCAGMNQR' A
#
# COMPACT_ATOMS: atom_id res chain seq x y z
N MET A 1 -2.36 -17.87 -15.78
CA MET A 1 -1.31 -17.23 -14.96
C MET A 1 -1.88 -15.87 -14.54
N ALA A 2 -2.45 -15.67 -13.36
CA ALA A 2 -1.77 -15.61 -12.08
C ALA A 2 -2.67 -16.17 -10.96
N SER A 3 -2.12 -17.12 -10.21
CA SER A 3 -2.69 -17.57 -8.94
C SER A 3 -2.38 -16.49 -7.89
N VAL A 4 -3.40 -15.77 -7.43
CA VAL A 4 -3.30 -14.92 -6.24
C VAL A 4 -3.83 -15.75 -5.09
N SER A 5 -2.93 -16.39 -4.35
CA SER A 5 -3.24 -17.04 -3.08
C SER A 5 -3.79 -15.99 -2.11
N PRO A 6 -4.97 -16.18 -1.49
CA PRO A 6 -5.53 -15.22 -0.56
C PRO A 6 -4.89 -15.43 0.81
N SER A 7 -3.70 -14.85 1.02
CA SER A 7 -3.10 -14.79 2.36
C SER A 7 -3.56 -13.52 3.06
N ALA A 8 -4.83 -13.46 3.49
CA ALA A 8 -5.41 -12.41 4.35
C ALA A 8 -4.82 -10.99 4.20
N ALA A 9 -4.58 -10.55 2.96
CA ALA A 9 -3.91 -9.29 2.66
C ALA A 9 -4.94 -8.18 2.62
N LEU A 10 -4.64 -7.04 3.25
CA LEU A 10 -5.48 -5.86 3.20
C LEU A 10 -5.44 -5.32 1.77
N ARG A 11 -6.50 -5.52 1.00
CA ARG A 11 -6.58 -5.05 -0.38
C ARG A 11 -7.25 -3.67 -0.44
N VAL A 12 -6.53 -2.69 -0.97
CA VAL A 12 -7.02 -1.32 -1.15
C VAL A 12 -7.10 -0.99 -2.63
N ASP A 13 -8.30 -0.62 -3.07
CA ASP A 13 -8.52 -0.17 -4.44
C ASP A 13 -8.51 1.35 -4.50
N LEU A 14 -7.51 1.91 -5.18
CA LEU A 14 -7.39 3.35 -5.34
C LEU A 14 -8.40 3.92 -6.35
N GLU A 15 -9.08 3.13 -7.17
CA GLU A 15 -10.20 3.64 -7.98
C GLU A 15 -11.35 4.14 -7.08
N SER A 16 -11.61 3.40 -6.00
CA SER A 16 -12.63 3.74 -4.99
C SER A 16 -12.10 4.59 -3.82
N THR A 17 -10.80 4.50 -3.53
CA THR A 17 -10.16 5.09 -2.35
C THR A 17 -9.12 6.13 -2.74
N THR A 18 -9.03 7.23 -1.99
CA THR A 18 -8.00 8.24 -2.27
C THR A 18 -6.63 7.84 -1.68
N ILE A 19 -5.53 8.31 -2.27
CA ILE A 19 -4.17 8.07 -1.73
C ILE A 19 -4.00 8.59 -0.30
N ARG A 20 -4.67 9.70 0.05
CA ARG A 20 -4.63 10.22 1.42
C ARG A 20 -5.25 9.24 2.40
N GLU A 21 -6.35 8.61 2.01
CA GLU A 21 -7.02 7.62 2.84
C GLU A 21 -6.19 6.34 2.96
N LEU A 22 -5.63 5.86 1.85
CA LEU A 22 -4.66 4.76 1.86
C LEU A 22 -3.52 5.03 2.86
N ASN A 23 -2.80 6.15 2.70
CA ASN A 23 -1.67 6.45 3.57
C ASN A 23 -2.11 6.59 5.04
N ARG A 24 -3.29 7.16 5.31
CA ARG A 24 -3.85 7.24 6.66
C ARG A 24 -4.12 5.87 7.25
N GLN A 25 -4.69 4.94 6.47
CA GLN A 25 -4.91 3.56 6.90
C GLN A 25 -3.60 2.85 7.21
N LEU A 26 -2.58 3.03 6.35
CA LEU A 26 -1.26 2.44 6.56
C LEU A 26 -0.55 3.02 7.80
N HIS A 27 -0.68 4.32 8.05
CA HIS A 27 -0.14 4.98 9.26
C HIS A 27 -0.91 4.63 10.53
N ALA A 28 -2.18 4.26 10.42
CA ALA A 28 -2.98 3.79 11.54
C ALA A 28 -2.63 2.36 11.98
N LEU A 29 -1.83 1.63 11.20
CA LEU A 29 -1.39 0.29 11.57
C LEU A 29 -0.43 0.36 12.77
N PRO A 30 -0.49 -0.63 13.68
CA PRO A 30 0.48 -0.76 14.76
C PRO A 30 1.91 -0.79 14.24
N LYS A 31 2.87 -0.21 14.98
CA LYS A 31 4.29 -0.20 14.59
C LYS A 31 4.91 -1.58 14.43
N ASP A 32 4.34 -2.61 15.06
CA ASP A 32 4.79 -4.00 14.94
C ASP A 32 3.92 -4.82 13.98
N ALA A 33 3.03 -4.16 13.23
CA ALA A 33 2.18 -4.83 12.25
C ALA A 33 3.03 -5.47 11.15
N ARG A 34 2.78 -6.76 10.90
CA ARG A 34 3.39 -7.55 9.81
C ARG A 34 2.33 -7.99 8.82
N GLN A 35 1.52 -7.04 8.37
CA GLN A 35 0.46 -7.30 7.40
C GLN A 35 0.96 -7.14 5.96
N GLN A 36 0.35 -7.90 5.07
CA GLN A 36 0.50 -7.71 3.62
C GLN A 36 -0.64 -6.81 3.15
N VAL A 37 -0.30 -5.79 2.37
CA VAL A 37 -1.25 -4.84 1.78
C VAL A 37 -1.11 -4.92 0.27
N GLU A 38 -2.22 -5.13 -0.42
CA GLU A 38 -2.25 -5.09 -1.89
C GLU A 38 -2.96 -3.83 -2.36
N ILE A 39 -2.26 -3.00 -3.12
CA ILE A 39 -2.79 -1.78 -3.72
C ILE A 39 -3.08 -2.06 -5.19
N VAL A 40 -4.34 -1.89 -5.60
CA VAL A 40 -4.76 -2.05 -6.99
C VAL A 40 -5.23 -0.71 -7.57
N ASN A 41 -5.18 -0.60 -8.90
CA ASN A 41 -5.57 0.59 -9.66
C ASN A 41 -4.90 1.91 -9.18
N PRO A 42 -3.56 1.94 -8.98
CA PRO A 42 -2.87 3.15 -8.54
C PRO A 42 -2.97 4.32 -9.51
N ALA A 43 -3.28 4.06 -10.80
CA ALA A 43 -3.56 5.08 -11.81
C ALA A 43 -2.50 6.19 -11.93
N GLY A 44 -1.22 5.87 -11.74
CA GLY A 44 -0.11 6.83 -11.83
C GLY A 44 -0.05 7.83 -10.67
N ARG A 45 -0.79 7.60 -9.58
CA ARG A 45 -0.83 8.54 -8.47
C ARG A 45 0.50 8.58 -7.70
N HIS A 46 0.89 9.79 -7.30
CA HIS A 46 2.13 10.07 -6.58
C HIS A 46 2.00 9.81 -5.08
N ASN A 47 3.12 9.58 -4.37
CA ASN A 47 3.16 9.39 -2.92
C ASN A 47 2.36 8.19 -2.42
N CYS A 48 2.46 7.07 -3.13
CA CYS A 48 1.82 5.81 -2.74
C CYS A 48 2.63 5.11 -1.65
N ALA A 49 1.99 4.73 -0.53
CA ALA A 49 2.58 3.97 0.55
C ALA A 49 3.86 4.61 1.15
N VAL A 50 3.80 5.92 1.41
CA VAL A 50 4.93 6.72 1.90
C VAL A 50 4.93 6.89 3.42
N GLY A 51 6.12 7.09 3.99
CA GLY A 51 6.29 7.40 5.42
C GLY A 51 5.86 6.27 6.35
N LEU A 52 5.97 5.02 5.89
CA LEU A 52 5.63 3.85 6.69
C LEU A 52 6.69 3.61 7.77
N ASP A 53 6.22 3.36 9.00
CA ASP A 53 7.04 3.05 10.19
C ASP A 53 6.74 1.64 10.76
N ALA A 54 5.92 0.86 10.04
CA ALA A 54 5.57 -0.51 10.39
C ALA A 54 6.20 -1.51 9.41
N PRO A 55 6.62 -2.71 9.86
CA PRO A 55 7.23 -3.74 9.02
C PRO A 55 6.19 -4.50 8.19
N ILE A 56 5.45 -3.75 7.37
CA ILE A 56 4.40 -4.27 6.49
C ILE A 56 4.94 -4.47 5.06
N THR A 57 4.35 -5.41 4.34
CA THR A 57 4.66 -5.62 2.92
C THR A 57 3.58 -4.96 2.09
N VAL A 58 3.96 -4.08 1.16
CA VAL A 58 3.01 -3.41 0.26
C VAL A 58 3.27 -3.85 -1.18
N ASP A 59 2.34 -4.59 -1.76
CA ASP A 59 2.35 -4.99 -3.16
C ASP A 59 1.48 -4.03 -3.97
N VAL A 60 2.08 -3.37 -4.96
CA VAL A 60 1.33 -2.46 -5.85
C VAL A 60 1.14 -3.08 -7.22
N ARG A 61 -0.12 -3.31 -7.59
CA ARG A 61 -0.53 -3.85 -8.89
C ARG A 61 -0.89 -2.71 -9.84
N GLY A 62 0.08 -2.27 -10.62
CA GLY A 62 -0.11 -1.30 -11.70
C GLY A 62 0.95 -0.21 -11.72
N HIS A 63 0.66 0.87 -12.44
CA HIS A 63 1.57 2.01 -12.59
C HIS A 63 1.45 2.98 -11.42
N VAL A 64 2.54 3.14 -10.66
CA VAL A 64 2.67 4.15 -9.60
C VAL A 64 3.38 5.39 -10.13
N GLY A 65 3.01 6.55 -9.58
CA GLY A 65 3.72 7.80 -9.85
C GLY A 65 5.01 7.92 -9.03
N TYR A 66 5.68 9.07 -9.15
CA TYR A 66 6.84 9.42 -8.33
C TYR A 66 6.63 9.21 -6.82
N TYR A 67 7.72 8.83 -6.13
CA TYR A 67 7.80 8.58 -4.68
C TYR A 67 6.90 7.44 -4.16
N CYS A 68 6.83 6.32 -4.88
CA CYS A 68 6.24 5.09 -4.32
C CYS A 68 7.16 4.50 -3.23
N ALA A 69 6.60 4.14 -2.07
CA ALA A 69 7.34 3.62 -0.92
C ALA A 69 8.47 4.56 -0.42
N GLY A 70 8.34 5.86 -0.70
CA GLY A 70 9.32 6.87 -0.30
C GLY A 70 9.27 7.21 1.19
N MET A 71 10.43 7.54 1.77
CA MET A 71 10.56 7.99 3.17
C MET A 71 10.10 6.97 4.22
N ASN A 72 10.06 5.68 3.87
CA ASN A 72 9.77 4.61 4.84
C ASN A 72 10.96 4.46 5.79
N GLN A 73 10.68 4.36 7.09
CA GLN A 73 11.73 4.26 8.11
C GLN A 73 12.25 2.84 8.29
N ARG A 74 11.49 1.85 7.82
CA ARG A 74 11.78 0.42 7.96
C ARG A 74 11.43 -0.34 6.70
#